data_AF-A0A1Q3X2A9-F1
#
_entry.id   AF-A0A1Q3X2A9-F1
#
_cell.length_a   1.000
_cell.length_b   1.000
_cell.length_c   1.000
_cell.angle_alpha   90.00
_cell.angle_beta   90.00
_cell.angle_gamma   90.00
#
_symmetry.space_group_name_H-M   'P 1'
#
loop_
_entity.id
_entity.type
_entity.pdbx_description
1 polymer ?
#
loop_
_entity_poly.entity_id
_entity_poly.type
_entity_poly.pdbx_seq_one_letter_code
_entity_poly.pdbx_strand_id
1 'polypeptide(L)'
;MQRKSQRKRDCAMVFVDIHGDTAQTLLNFVHNRDRERLVYVSSAINKEANTNETYTAVINPFEVPEDSIEAKAVYANEIADALTELLESSANTFNALSIQMSALLRPAIFTVMCSPDPSLATLARFFLDKDGQNADLLEIGKNSPIPIYRQFFQHDWQNGSYTLTKSSIRTKLLYFLADPMLHNMVCGRSTVKLDECLQTGKVLILDLPQAAGRFTSSVVSRLTTAFIHACMTRRAMVERKERKFCWLFLDEYHEIACKSIISNLTASRKWGLSCVLAVQSTSSLEKNMKNTSMVNCGIKIVGLLDHSGKLEMSKELQTSMQSLDKLQTLEFMARKNDGRHTAYKFRVPILAKRFFLSVSERKSLMDYLVYESGIYRKAPLSLRNTVSSVLENPTVDDTPKKVTKDDLFDDNLKPHFS
;
A
#
# COMPACT_ATOMS: atom_id res chain seq x y z
N MET A 1 -11.71 18.42 10.00
CA MET A 1 -10.51 19.07 9.42
C MET A 1 -10.81 19.62 8.04
N GLN A 2 -11.27 18.78 7.10
CA GLN A 2 -11.67 19.17 5.75
C GLN A 2 -12.53 20.45 5.68
N ARG A 3 -13.62 20.55 6.47
CA ARG A 3 -14.46 21.78 6.53
C ARG A 3 -13.65 23.06 6.78
N LYS A 4 -12.66 23.02 7.70
CA LYS A 4 -11.85 24.20 8.06
C LYS A 4 -10.88 24.55 6.94
N SER A 5 -10.29 23.55 6.30
CA SER A 5 -9.36 23.76 5.19
C SER A 5 -10.05 23.93 3.84
N GLN A 6 -11.39 23.75 3.74
CA GLN A 6 -12.13 23.66 2.46
C GLN A 6 -11.77 24.79 1.49
N ARG A 7 -11.85 26.04 1.99
CA ARG A 7 -11.60 27.26 1.21
C ARG A 7 -10.13 27.53 0.96
N LYS A 8 -9.25 27.35 1.96
CA LYS A 8 -7.83 27.73 1.87
C LYS A 8 -6.95 26.66 1.23
N ARG A 9 -7.37 25.40 1.24
CA ARG A 9 -6.58 24.23 0.83
C ARG A 9 -5.17 24.26 1.46
N ASP A 10 -5.11 24.66 2.74
CA ASP A 10 -3.91 24.85 3.55
C ASP A 10 -3.38 23.54 4.15
N CYS A 11 -4.18 22.47 4.10
CA CYS A 11 -3.72 21.11 4.35
C CYS A 11 -4.24 20.09 3.34
N ALA A 12 -3.40 19.12 3.03
CA ALA A 12 -3.76 17.87 2.38
C ALA A 12 -4.27 16.87 3.43
N MET A 13 -5.14 15.97 3.00
CA MET A 13 -5.64 14.87 3.81
C MET A 13 -5.56 13.59 2.98
N VAL A 14 -4.90 12.57 3.51
CA VAL A 14 -4.78 11.26 2.88
C VAL A 14 -5.39 10.24 3.83
N PHE A 15 -6.37 9.49 3.37
CA PHE A 15 -6.98 8.40 4.10
C PHE A 15 -6.71 7.10 3.35
N VAL A 16 -6.14 6.11 4.04
CA VAL A 16 -5.87 4.79 3.47
C VAL A 16 -6.63 3.75 4.29
N ASP A 17 -7.48 2.98 3.60
CA ASP A 17 -8.37 1.98 4.19
C ASP A 17 -8.36 0.72 3.34
N ILE A 18 -8.21 -0.42 4.00
CA ILE A 18 -8.18 -1.74 3.37
C ILE A 18 -9.47 -2.55 3.61
N HIS A 19 -10.43 -2.00 4.35
CA HIS A 19 -11.75 -2.62 4.58
C HIS A 19 -12.83 -1.98 3.69
N GLY A 20 -12.74 -0.66 3.49
CA GLY A 20 -13.50 0.12 2.51
C GLY A 20 -14.77 0.77 3.04
N ASP A 21 -15.38 0.24 4.11
CA ASP A 21 -16.58 0.84 4.70
C ASP A 21 -16.35 2.28 5.16
N THR A 22 -15.17 2.55 5.73
CA THR A 22 -14.82 3.89 6.21
C THR A 22 -14.54 4.81 5.02
N ALA A 23 -13.80 4.34 4.02
CA ALA A 23 -13.54 5.10 2.80
C ALA A 23 -14.82 5.49 2.05
N GLN A 24 -15.78 4.56 1.91
CA GLN A 24 -17.10 4.84 1.31
C GLN A 24 -17.88 5.89 2.11
N THR A 25 -17.85 5.78 3.43
CA THR A 25 -18.49 6.77 4.32
C THR A 25 -17.88 8.15 4.16
N LEU A 26 -16.54 8.23 4.11
CA LEU A 26 -15.79 9.48 3.92
C LEU A 26 -16.02 10.08 2.54
N LEU A 27 -16.03 9.26 1.48
CA LEU A 27 -16.36 9.67 0.12
C LEU A 27 -17.72 10.35 0.06
N ASN A 28 -18.68 9.88 0.86
CA ASN A 28 -20.03 10.39 0.91
C ASN A 28 -20.19 11.73 1.66
N PHE A 29 -19.14 12.38 2.17
CA PHE A 29 -19.27 13.69 2.81
C PHE A 29 -19.58 14.82 1.83
N VAL A 30 -20.43 15.77 2.24
CA VAL A 30 -20.84 16.94 1.40
C VAL A 30 -19.69 17.81 0.91
N HIS A 31 -18.54 17.78 1.61
CA HIS A 31 -17.36 18.56 1.21
C HIS A 31 -16.65 17.97 -0.02
N ASN A 32 -16.93 16.71 -0.37
CA ASN A 32 -16.40 16.06 -1.56
C ASN A 32 -17.17 16.43 -2.84
N ARG A 33 -18.20 17.29 -2.75
CA ARG A 33 -18.78 17.95 -3.93
C ARG A 33 -17.75 18.80 -4.67
N ASP A 34 -16.73 19.28 -3.96
CA ASP A 34 -15.55 19.90 -4.58
C ASP A 34 -14.70 18.82 -5.27
N ARG A 35 -15.12 18.50 -6.50
CA ARG A 35 -14.53 17.50 -7.39
C ARG A 35 -13.06 17.75 -7.69
N GLU A 36 -12.64 19.02 -7.73
CA GLU A 36 -11.24 19.36 -7.96
C GLU A 36 -10.37 19.00 -6.76
N ARG A 37 -10.91 19.05 -5.54
CA ARG A 37 -10.14 18.76 -4.35
C ARG A 37 -10.06 17.27 -4.04
N LEU A 38 -11.09 16.52 -4.40
CA LEU A 38 -11.16 15.08 -4.16
C LEU A 38 -10.27 14.32 -5.14
N VAL A 39 -9.49 13.39 -4.61
CA VAL A 39 -8.84 12.32 -5.37
C VAL A 39 -9.27 11.01 -4.73
N TYR A 40 -9.97 10.18 -5.48
CA TYR A 40 -10.48 8.90 -5.00
C TYR A 40 -9.84 7.78 -5.82
N VAL A 41 -9.15 6.88 -5.14
CA VAL A 41 -8.47 5.74 -5.73
C VAL A 41 -9.04 4.50 -5.09
N SER A 42 -9.67 3.64 -5.89
CA SER A 42 -10.30 2.43 -5.42
C SER A 42 -9.94 1.23 -6.28
N SER A 43 -9.63 0.11 -5.62
CA SER A 43 -9.47 -1.19 -6.28
C SER A 43 -10.83 -1.85 -6.62
N ALA A 44 -11.92 -1.40 -6.00
CA ALA A 44 -13.28 -1.88 -6.22
C ALA A 44 -14.15 -0.94 -7.08
N ILE A 45 -13.53 0.06 -7.74
CA ILE A 45 -14.25 1.11 -8.49
C ILE A 45 -15.28 0.56 -9.48
N ASN A 46 -14.98 -0.55 -10.16
CA ASN A 46 -15.86 -1.13 -11.17
C ASN A 46 -17.17 -1.64 -10.58
N LYS A 47 -17.10 -2.19 -9.36
CA LYS A 47 -18.26 -2.64 -8.59
C LYS A 47 -19.02 -1.44 -8.02
N GLU A 48 -18.30 -0.46 -7.47
CA GLU A 48 -18.90 0.73 -6.87
C GLU A 48 -19.64 1.62 -7.89
N ALA A 49 -19.11 1.70 -9.11
CA ALA A 49 -19.71 2.43 -10.22
C ALA A 49 -20.74 1.62 -11.01
N ASN A 50 -20.94 0.33 -10.67
CA ASN A 50 -21.83 -0.58 -11.36
C ASN A 50 -21.62 -0.58 -12.88
N THR A 51 -20.36 -0.65 -13.32
CA THR A 51 -19.98 -0.60 -14.73
C THR A 51 -19.56 -1.97 -15.26
N ASN A 52 -19.78 -2.17 -16.56
CA ASN A 52 -19.37 -3.40 -17.25
C ASN A 52 -17.96 -3.34 -17.82
N GLU A 53 -17.35 -2.16 -17.85
CA GLU A 53 -15.96 -2.00 -18.25
C GLU A 53 -15.02 -2.20 -17.05
N THR A 54 -13.72 -2.41 -17.34
CA THR A 54 -12.69 -2.49 -16.30
C THR A 54 -11.86 -1.23 -16.34
N TYR A 55 -12.00 -0.42 -15.30
CA TYR A 55 -11.22 0.78 -15.03
C TYR A 55 -10.21 0.56 -13.91
N THR A 56 -9.11 1.31 -13.96
CA THR A 56 -8.07 1.30 -12.94
C THR A 56 -7.48 2.70 -12.78
N ALA A 57 -7.10 3.03 -11.55
CA ALA A 57 -6.28 4.19 -11.23
C ALA A 57 -4.86 3.69 -10.95
N VAL A 58 -3.85 4.47 -11.34
CA VAL A 58 -2.45 4.04 -11.29
C VAL A 58 -1.64 4.99 -10.42
N ILE A 59 -1.00 4.41 -9.42
CA ILE A 59 0.03 5.05 -8.59
C ILE A 59 1.29 4.22 -8.81
N ASN A 60 2.17 4.69 -9.67
CA ASN A 60 3.43 4.01 -9.96
C ASN A 60 4.52 4.54 -9.03
N PRO A 61 5.00 3.73 -8.07
CA PRO A 61 5.97 4.19 -7.09
C PRO A 61 7.38 4.43 -7.67
N PHE A 62 7.61 4.03 -8.92
CA PHE A 62 8.88 4.22 -9.64
C PHE A 62 8.87 5.48 -10.52
N GLU A 63 7.70 6.08 -10.76
CA GLU A 63 7.57 7.33 -11.51
C GLU A 63 7.79 8.51 -10.58
N VAL A 64 9.03 8.99 -10.50
CA VAL A 64 9.41 10.11 -9.63
C VAL A 64 8.98 11.43 -10.28
N PRO A 65 8.24 12.32 -9.58
CA PRO A 65 7.70 13.56 -10.18
C PRO A 65 8.75 14.57 -10.64
N GLU A 66 9.95 14.50 -10.07
CA GLU A 66 11.05 15.42 -10.32
C GLU A 66 12.25 14.65 -10.86
N ASP A 67 12.80 15.11 -11.98
CA ASP A 67 13.96 14.49 -12.61
C ASP A 67 15.27 14.97 -11.95
N SER A 68 15.38 14.78 -10.64
CA SER A 68 16.62 15.01 -9.88
C SER A 68 17.17 13.73 -9.28
N ILE A 69 18.49 13.61 -9.25
CA ILE A 69 19.21 12.44 -8.75
C ILE A 69 18.91 12.28 -7.25
N GLU A 70 18.86 13.39 -6.52
CA GLU A 70 18.55 13.44 -5.09
C GLU A 70 17.11 13.00 -4.82
N ALA A 71 16.15 13.37 -5.67
CA ALA A 71 14.79 12.86 -5.58
C ALA A 71 14.77 11.35 -5.75
N LYS A 72 15.28 10.86 -6.88
CA LYS A 72 15.27 9.42 -7.20
C LYS A 72 15.96 8.60 -6.11
N ALA A 73 17.04 9.10 -5.50
CA ALA A 73 17.69 8.42 -4.38
C ALA A 73 16.80 8.30 -3.14
N VAL A 74 16.08 9.36 -2.76
CA VAL A 74 15.15 9.33 -1.62
C VAL A 74 13.98 8.38 -1.89
N TYR A 75 13.35 8.47 -3.06
CA TYR A 75 12.27 7.54 -3.43
C TYR A 75 12.77 6.10 -3.50
N ALA A 76 13.93 5.85 -4.12
CA ALA A 76 14.50 4.51 -4.21
C ALA A 76 14.74 3.88 -2.84
N ASN A 77 15.23 4.64 -1.86
CA ASN A 77 15.44 4.14 -0.50
C ASN A 77 14.12 3.74 0.17
N GLU A 78 13.11 4.61 0.14
CA GLU A 78 11.81 4.33 0.79
C GLU A 78 11.07 3.17 0.12
N ILE A 79 11.09 3.11 -1.22
CA ILE A 79 10.49 2.00 -1.97
C ILE A 79 11.27 0.69 -1.77
N ALA A 80 12.60 0.74 -1.67
CA ALA A 80 13.41 -0.44 -1.36
C ALA A 80 13.07 -0.99 0.02
N ASP A 81 12.98 -0.14 1.04
CA ASP A 81 12.66 -0.56 2.40
C ASP A 81 11.25 -1.17 2.46
N ALA A 82 10.26 -0.55 1.82
CA ALA A 82 8.90 -1.08 1.73
C ALA A 82 8.85 -2.43 0.98
N LEU A 83 9.58 -2.57 -0.13
CA LEU A 83 9.65 -3.84 -0.86
C LEU A 83 10.37 -4.91 -0.05
N THR A 84 11.48 -4.59 0.62
CA THR A 84 12.16 -5.52 1.52
C THR A 84 11.20 -6.05 2.59
N GLU A 85 10.43 -5.17 3.25
CA GLU A 85 9.42 -5.56 4.23
C GLU A 85 8.32 -6.47 3.65
N LEU A 86 7.80 -6.13 2.46
CA LEU A 86 6.78 -6.94 1.79
C LEU A 86 7.32 -8.33 1.44
N LEU A 87 8.53 -8.38 0.89
CA LEU A 87 9.17 -9.62 0.45
C LEU A 87 9.60 -10.50 1.64
N GLU A 88 9.92 -9.92 2.79
CA GLU A 88 10.13 -10.64 4.06
C GLU A 88 8.82 -11.22 4.58
N SER A 89 7.76 -10.42 4.66
CA SER A 89 6.47 -10.85 5.21
C SER A 89 5.81 -11.99 4.40
N SER A 90 6.14 -12.11 3.12
CA SER A 90 5.64 -13.17 2.24
C SER A 90 6.44 -14.48 2.35
N ALA A 91 7.44 -14.58 3.22
CA ALA A 91 8.31 -15.73 3.32
C ALA A 91 8.67 -16.07 4.77
N ASN A 92 8.49 -17.33 5.16
CA ASN A 92 9.06 -17.89 6.39
C ASN A 92 10.59 -18.03 6.26
N THR A 93 11.33 -16.96 5.96
CA THR A 93 12.77 -17.02 5.62
C THR A 93 13.62 -16.12 6.52
N PHE A 94 14.73 -16.70 6.98
CA PHE A 94 15.69 -16.17 7.94
C PHE A 94 16.33 -14.81 7.57
N ASN A 95 16.66 -14.04 8.61
CA ASN A 95 17.26 -12.68 8.62
C ASN A 95 18.51 -12.44 7.75
N ALA A 96 19.15 -13.45 7.17
CA ALA A 96 20.32 -13.27 6.32
C ALA A 96 19.95 -12.90 4.86
N LEU A 97 18.80 -13.36 4.37
CA LEU A 97 18.34 -13.07 3.01
C LEU A 97 17.96 -11.59 2.86
N SER A 98 17.46 -10.95 3.92
CA SER A 98 16.98 -9.56 3.90
C SER A 98 18.08 -8.53 3.64
N ILE A 99 19.27 -8.70 4.25
CA ILE A 99 20.39 -7.76 4.09
C ILE A 99 20.87 -7.76 2.63
N GLN A 100 21.04 -8.95 2.03
CA GLN A 100 21.43 -9.05 0.63
C GLN A 100 20.32 -8.52 -0.29
N MET A 101 19.05 -8.80 0.01
CA MET A 101 17.94 -8.25 -0.78
C MET A 101 17.93 -6.73 -0.76
N SER A 102 18.12 -6.11 0.40
CA SER A 102 18.20 -4.64 0.52
C SER A 102 19.38 -4.07 -0.27
N ALA A 103 20.56 -4.72 -0.19
CA ALA A 103 21.75 -4.31 -0.92
C ALA A 103 21.58 -4.36 -2.45
N LEU A 104 20.78 -5.29 -2.97
CA LEU A 104 20.46 -5.39 -4.40
C LEU A 104 19.31 -4.46 -4.82
N LEU A 105 18.27 -4.34 -4.00
CA LEU A 105 17.05 -3.60 -4.34
C LEU A 105 17.31 -2.10 -4.48
N ARG A 106 18.05 -1.47 -3.56
CA ARG A 106 18.31 -0.03 -3.61
C ARG A 106 18.97 0.44 -4.92
N PRO A 107 20.13 -0.11 -5.34
CA PRO A 107 20.73 0.28 -6.62
C PRO A 107 19.87 -0.12 -7.81
N ALA A 108 19.15 -1.25 -7.75
CA ALA A 108 18.27 -1.69 -8.83
C ALA A 108 17.08 -0.75 -9.03
N ILE A 109 16.39 -0.37 -7.94
CA ILE A 109 15.22 0.53 -7.96
C ILE A 109 15.65 1.92 -8.45
N PHE A 110 16.77 2.45 -7.95
CA PHE A 110 17.30 3.72 -8.44
C PHE A 110 17.56 3.70 -9.95
N THR A 111 18.16 2.61 -10.44
CA THR A 111 18.43 2.41 -11.88
C THR A 111 17.13 2.33 -12.69
N VAL A 112 16.12 1.62 -12.18
CA VAL A 112 14.79 1.55 -12.81
C VAL A 112 14.14 2.93 -12.87
N MET A 113 14.23 3.75 -11.82
CA MET A 113 13.74 5.14 -11.82
C MET A 113 14.48 6.07 -12.80
N CYS A 114 15.66 5.66 -13.28
CA CYS A 114 16.40 6.35 -14.33
C CYS A 114 16.11 5.80 -15.73
N SER A 115 15.35 4.72 -15.85
CA SER A 115 15.01 4.09 -17.13
C SER A 115 13.82 4.80 -17.82
N PRO A 116 13.65 4.62 -19.14
CA PRO A 116 12.54 5.25 -19.88
C PRO A 116 11.13 4.77 -19.48
N ASP A 117 11.02 3.56 -18.93
CA ASP A 117 9.74 2.95 -18.51
C ASP A 117 9.86 2.41 -17.07
N PRO A 118 9.90 3.29 -16.06
CA PRO A 118 10.10 2.91 -14.68
C PRO A 118 8.84 2.20 -14.14
N SER A 119 8.96 0.95 -13.71
CA SER A 119 7.83 0.20 -13.14
C SER A 119 8.28 -0.99 -12.29
N LEU A 120 7.35 -1.58 -11.53
CA LEU A 120 7.59 -2.83 -10.82
C LEU A 120 7.90 -3.99 -11.80
N ALA A 121 7.29 -3.99 -12.98
CA ALA A 121 7.58 -4.95 -14.04
C ALA A 121 9.00 -4.80 -14.58
N THR A 122 9.46 -3.56 -14.78
CA THR A 122 10.85 -3.25 -15.19
C THR A 122 11.85 -3.69 -14.12
N LEU A 123 11.52 -3.53 -12.83
CA LEU A 123 12.33 -4.06 -11.73
C LEU A 123 12.42 -5.59 -11.78
N ALA A 124 11.29 -6.29 -11.97
CA ALA A 124 11.29 -7.75 -12.09
C ALA A 124 12.09 -8.24 -13.30
N ARG A 125 12.06 -7.51 -14.42
CA ARG A 125 12.92 -7.74 -15.59
C ARG A 125 14.39 -7.52 -15.26
N PHE A 126 14.73 -6.52 -14.45
CA PHE A 126 16.13 -6.27 -14.09
C PHE A 126 16.78 -7.46 -13.40
N PHE A 127 16.04 -8.12 -12.50
CA PHE A 127 16.51 -9.31 -11.78
C PHE A 127 16.48 -10.60 -12.61
N LEU A 128 16.17 -10.53 -13.91
CA LEU A 128 16.28 -11.67 -14.81
C LEU A 128 17.76 -11.93 -15.14
N ASP A 129 18.27 -13.08 -14.72
CA ASP A 129 19.62 -13.54 -15.02
C ASP A 129 19.61 -14.36 -16.33
N LYS A 130 19.28 -13.69 -17.45
CA LYS A 130 19.33 -14.27 -18.80
C LYS A 130 20.00 -13.31 -19.77
N ASP A 131 20.90 -13.85 -20.58
CA ASP A 131 21.76 -13.08 -21.47
C ASP A 131 20.97 -12.06 -22.32
N GLY A 132 21.33 -10.79 -22.16
CA GLY A 132 20.86 -9.67 -22.99
C GLY A 132 19.54 -9.01 -22.59
N GLN A 133 18.66 -9.65 -21.80
CA GLN A 133 17.29 -9.13 -21.58
C GLN A 133 17.20 -7.94 -20.60
N ASN A 134 18.25 -7.68 -19.84
CA ASN A 134 18.39 -6.54 -18.94
C ASN A 134 19.62 -5.68 -19.28
N ALA A 135 20.19 -5.83 -20.48
CA ALA A 135 21.42 -5.15 -20.87
C ALA A 135 21.29 -3.62 -20.84
N ASP A 136 20.13 -3.10 -21.25
CA ASP A 136 19.75 -1.69 -21.16
C ASP A 136 19.80 -1.16 -19.72
N LEU A 137 19.21 -1.90 -18.77
CA LEU A 137 19.21 -1.52 -17.35
C LEU A 137 20.60 -1.65 -16.74
N LEU A 138 21.37 -2.64 -17.16
CA LEU A 138 22.76 -2.80 -16.74
C LEU A 138 23.64 -1.65 -17.22
N GLU A 139 23.44 -1.18 -18.45
CA GLU A 139 24.15 -0.02 -18.98
C GLU A 139 23.84 1.25 -18.19
N ILE A 140 22.56 1.49 -17.86
CA ILE A 140 22.15 2.60 -16.99
C ILE A 140 22.83 2.47 -15.61
N GLY A 141 22.81 1.29 -15.01
CA GLY A 141 23.43 1.03 -13.71
C GLY A 141 24.94 1.27 -13.72
N LYS A 142 25.65 0.79 -14.75
CA LYS A 142 27.10 0.98 -14.94
C LYS A 142 27.50 2.43 -15.22
N ASN A 143 26.54 3.27 -15.59
CA ASN A 143 26.70 4.71 -15.78
C ASN A 143 26.00 5.53 -14.68
N SER A 144 25.60 4.90 -13.57
CA SER A 144 24.87 5.57 -12.49
C SER A 144 25.62 6.81 -12.00
N PRO A 145 24.91 7.93 -11.75
CA PRO A 145 25.51 9.13 -11.17
C PRO A 145 25.98 8.92 -9.72
N ILE A 146 25.48 7.90 -9.03
CA ILE A 146 25.90 7.55 -7.66
C ILE A 146 27.12 6.62 -7.75
N PRO A 147 28.33 7.05 -7.30
CA PRO A 147 29.57 6.30 -7.53
C PRO A 147 29.54 4.87 -6.98
N ILE A 148 28.94 4.65 -5.80
CA ILE A 148 28.87 3.32 -5.21
C ILE A 148 27.95 2.38 -6.00
N TYR A 149 26.85 2.89 -6.58
CA TYR A 149 25.99 2.09 -7.46
C TYR A 149 26.69 1.77 -8.77
N ARG A 150 27.40 2.74 -9.33
CA ARG A 150 28.22 2.56 -10.54
C ARG A 150 29.24 1.43 -10.35
N GLN A 151 30.03 1.51 -9.28
CA GLN A 151 31.04 0.51 -8.95
C GLN A 151 30.40 -0.88 -8.76
N PHE A 152 29.29 -0.92 -8.02
CA PHE A 152 28.54 -2.15 -7.78
C PHE A 152 28.07 -2.81 -9.09
N PHE A 153 27.50 -2.07 -10.04
CA PHE A 153 27.09 -2.64 -11.33
C PHE A 153 28.24 -3.00 -12.26
N GLN A 154 29.40 -2.35 -12.12
CA GLN A 154 30.60 -2.65 -12.91
C GLN A 154 31.31 -3.93 -12.44
N HIS A 155 31.28 -4.22 -11.14
CA HIS A 155 32.12 -5.29 -10.56
C HIS A 155 31.33 -6.37 -9.83
N ASP A 156 30.27 -6.02 -9.11
CA ASP A 156 29.64 -6.91 -8.13
C ASP A 156 28.31 -7.51 -8.62
N TRP A 157 27.54 -6.79 -9.46
CA TRP A 157 26.24 -7.29 -9.91
C TRP A 157 26.34 -8.67 -10.55
N GLN A 158 27.35 -8.92 -11.38
CA GLN A 158 27.54 -10.21 -12.06
C GLN A 158 28.22 -11.28 -11.20
N ASN A 159 28.49 -11.00 -9.93
CA ASN A 159 29.06 -11.97 -9.01
C ASN A 159 28.03 -13.11 -8.77
N GLY A 160 28.44 -14.36 -9.02
CA GLY A 160 27.59 -15.54 -8.84
C GLY A 160 27.05 -15.74 -7.42
N SER A 161 27.67 -15.11 -6.41
CA SER A 161 27.16 -15.13 -5.03
C SER A 161 25.77 -14.47 -4.89
N TYR A 162 25.37 -13.60 -5.82
CA TYR A 162 24.05 -12.96 -5.84
C TYR A 162 23.00 -13.69 -6.69
N THR A 163 23.36 -14.70 -7.48
CA THR A 163 22.43 -15.36 -8.43
C THR A 163 21.18 -15.93 -7.74
N LEU A 164 21.35 -16.61 -6.59
CA LEU A 164 20.22 -17.14 -5.83
C LEU A 164 19.33 -16.01 -5.27
N THR A 165 19.94 -14.94 -4.77
CA THR A 165 19.22 -13.79 -4.19
C THR A 165 18.47 -13.01 -5.27
N LYS A 166 19.08 -12.75 -6.44
CA LYS A 166 18.40 -12.15 -7.60
C LYS A 166 17.21 -12.99 -8.06
N SER A 167 17.41 -14.31 -8.19
CA SER A 167 16.34 -15.25 -8.56
C SER A 167 15.19 -15.23 -7.55
N SER A 168 15.52 -15.18 -6.25
CA SER A 168 14.53 -15.11 -5.16
C SER A 168 13.74 -13.80 -5.18
N ILE A 169 14.42 -12.66 -5.36
CA ILE A 169 13.77 -11.35 -5.52
C ILE A 169 12.84 -11.39 -6.72
N ARG A 170 13.34 -11.83 -7.89
CA ARG A 170 12.54 -11.91 -9.12
C ARG A 170 11.29 -12.76 -8.95
N THR A 171 11.41 -13.96 -8.39
CA THR A 171 10.26 -14.85 -8.18
C THR A 171 9.19 -14.19 -7.33
N LYS A 172 9.57 -13.51 -6.26
CA LYS A 172 8.61 -12.79 -5.41
C LYS A 172 8.01 -11.57 -6.10
N LEU A 173 8.80 -10.81 -6.87
CA LEU A 173 8.26 -9.71 -7.69
C LEU A 173 7.27 -10.22 -8.74
N LEU A 174 7.55 -11.36 -9.38
CA LEU A 174 6.61 -12.00 -10.31
C LEU A 174 5.34 -12.47 -9.62
N TYR A 175 5.42 -12.95 -8.37
CA TYR A 175 4.24 -13.26 -7.57
C TYR A 175 3.36 -12.02 -7.37
N PHE A 176 3.95 -10.84 -7.18
CA PHE A 176 3.18 -9.58 -7.08
C PHE A 176 2.52 -9.26 -8.42
N LEU A 177 3.28 -9.36 -9.51
CA LEU A 177 2.80 -9.02 -10.87
C LEU A 177 1.80 -10.03 -11.45
N ALA A 178 1.69 -11.22 -10.85
CA ALA A 178 0.72 -12.24 -11.26
C ALA A 178 -0.73 -11.84 -10.94
N ASP A 179 -0.96 -10.92 -9.99
CA ASP A 179 -2.27 -10.32 -9.77
C ASP A 179 -2.48 -9.17 -10.78
N PRO A 180 -3.44 -9.29 -11.73
CA PRO A 180 -3.69 -8.25 -12.72
C PRO A 180 -4.15 -6.92 -12.11
N MET A 181 -4.86 -6.95 -10.97
CA MET A 181 -5.28 -5.75 -10.26
C MET A 181 -4.07 -5.01 -9.70
N LEU A 182 -3.18 -5.73 -9.01
CA LEU A 182 -1.93 -5.15 -8.51
C LEU A 182 -1.11 -4.57 -9.66
N HIS A 183 -0.90 -5.35 -10.72
CA HIS A 183 -0.18 -4.92 -11.92
C HIS A 183 -0.76 -3.62 -12.48
N ASN A 184 -2.08 -3.58 -12.71
CA ASN A 184 -2.77 -2.43 -13.28
C ASN A 184 -2.62 -1.17 -12.42
N MET A 185 -2.60 -1.30 -11.09
CA MET A 185 -2.53 -0.16 -10.18
C MET A 185 -1.11 0.40 -9.99
N VAL A 186 -0.04 -0.37 -10.24
CA VAL A 186 1.33 0.06 -9.91
C VAL A 186 2.32 0.08 -11.08
N CYS A 187 2.02 -0.55 -12.22
CA CYS A 187 3.02 -0.72 -13.29
C CYS A 187 2.93 0.29 -14.45
N GLY A 188 1.77 0.90 -14.70
CA GLY A 188 1.63 1.86 -15.80
C GLY A 188 2.07 3.27 -15.43
N ARG A 189 1.93 4.23 -16.35
CA ARG A 189 2.07 5.67 -16.00
C ARG A 189 1.07 6.08 -14.94
N SER A 190 1.51 6.83 -13.94
CA SER A 190 0.68 7.33 -12.85
C SER A 190 -0.45 8.20 -13.39
N THR A 191 -1.69 7.86 -13.04
CA THR A 191 -2.85 8.74 -13.25
C THR A 191 -3.06 9.67 -12.06
N VAL A 192 -2.43 9.37 -10.92
CA VAL A 192 -2.50 10.16 -9.69
C VAL A 192 -1.13 10.72 -9.36
N LYS A 193 -1.01 12.04 -9.43
CA LYS A 193 0.21 12.77 -9.06
C LYS A 193 0.23 13.01 -7.54
N LEU A 194 0.73 12.04 -6.78
CA LEU A 194 0.69 12.09 -5.31
C LEU A 194 1.38 13.35 -4.75
N ASP A 195 2.58 13.70 -5.24
CA ASP A 195 3.29 14.88 -4.77
C ASP A 195 2.46 16.17 -4.96
N GLU A 196 1.87 16.35 -6.15
CA GLU A 196 0.96 17.46 -6.43
C GLU A 196 -0.26 17.44 -5.49
N CYS A 197 -0.84 16.27 -5.22
CA CYS A 197 -1.98 16.14 -4.31
C CYS A 197 -1.63 16.66 -2.90
N LEU A 198 -0.45 16.27 -2.41
CA LEU A 198 0.04 16.68 -1.10
C LEU A 198 0.42 18.16 -1.06
N GLN A 199 0.90 18.75 -2.16
CA GLN A 199 1.31 20.16 -2.25
C GLN A 199 0.13 21.11 -2.51
N THR A 200 -0.92 20.64 -3.17
CA THR A 200 -2.09 21.47 -3.52
C THR A 200 -3.21 21.38 -2.47
N GLY A 201 -3.07 20.52 -1.46
CA GLY A 201 -4.03 20.40 -0.36
C GLY A 201 -5.26 19.56 -0.71
N LYS A 202 -5.09 18.57 -1.58
CA LYS A 202 -6.16 17.64 -1.98
C LYS A 202 -6.62 16.76 -0.82
N VAL A 203 -7.79 16.16 -0.99
CA VAL A 203 -8.30 15.08 -0.14
C VAL A 203 -8.18 13.79 -0.94
N LEU A 204 -7.17 13.00 -0.61
CA LEU A 204 -6.93 11.68 -1.19
C LEU A 204 -7.58 10.62 -0.31
N ILE A 205 -8.45 9.81 -0.89
CA ILE A 205 -9.02 8.62 -0.27
C ILE A 205 -8.56 7.42 -1.10
N LEU A 206 -7.79 6.53 -0.47
CA LEU A 206 -7.31 5.29 -1.03
C LEU A 206 -8.12 4.14 -0.41
N ASP A 207 -9.08 3.64 -1.17
CA ASP A 207 -10.02 2.57 -0.81
C ASP A 207 -9.59 1.24 -1.42
N LEU A 208 -9.03 0.34 -0.61
CA LEU A 208 -8.43 -0.91 -1.06
C LEU A 208 -9.09 -2.11 -0.35
N PRO A 209 -10.40 -2.34 -0.51
CA PRO A 209 -11.11 -3.34 0.27
C PRO A 209 -10.51 -4.73 0.07
N GLN A 210 -10.30 -5.49 1.14
CA GLN A 210 -9.69 -6.83 1.11
C GLN A 210 -10.47 -7.82 0.24
N ALA A 211 -11.76 -7.57 -0.02
CA ALA A 211 -12.58 -8.35 -0.96
C ALA A 211 -12.00 -8.34 -2.39
N ALA A 212 -11.19 -7.33 -2.74
CA ALA A 212 -10.46 -7.26 -3.99
C ALA A 212 -9.14 -8.07 -3.96
N GLY A 213 -8.70 -8.52 -2.79
CA GLY A 213 -7.48 -9.31 -2.55
C GLY A 213 -6.64 -8.69 -1.44
N ARG A 214 -6.64 -9.29 -0.23
CA ARG A 214 -5.90 -8.79 0.95
C ARG A 214 -4.41 -8.52 0.66
N PHE A 215 -3.77 -9.44 -0.05
CA PHE A 215 -2.37 -9.30 -0.43
C PHE A 215 -2.13 -8.05 -1.28
N THR A 216 -2.94 -7.85 -2.32
CA THR A 216 -2.85 -6.69 -3.21
C THR A 216 -3.15 -5.39 -2.49
N SER A 217 -4.18 -5.35 -1.64
CA SER A 217 -4.46 -4.19 -0.79
C SER A 217 -3.27 -3.81 0.08
N SER A 218 -2.59 -4.80 0.68
CA SER A 218 -1.39 -4.55 1.49
C SER A 218 -0.22 -4.03 0.65
N VAL A 219 0.05 -4.62 -0.52
CA VAL A 219 1.15 -4.17 -1.41
C VAL A 219 0.90 -2.75 -1.91
N VAL A 220 -0.28 -2.46 -2.50
CA VAL A 220 -0.60 -1.13 -3.05
C VAL A 220 -0.56 -0.08 -1.95
N SER A 221 -1.16 -0.36 -0.79
CA SER A 221 -1.20 0.58 0.33
C SER A 221 0.20 0.86 0.87
N ARG A 222 1.07 -0.15 1.05
CA ARG A 222 2.43 0.03 1.57
C ARG A 222 3.36 0.74 0.59
N LEU A 223 3.29 0.43 -0.70
CA LEU A 223 4.04 1.16 -1.73
C LEU A 223 3.58 2.62 -1.82
N THR A 224 2.28 2.86 -1.74
CA THR A 224 1.72 4.22 -1.75
C THR A 224 2.12 5.01 -0.51
N THR A 225 2.08 4.41 0.68
CA THR A 225 2.52 5.09 1.91
C THR A 225 4.02 5.37 1.91
N ALA A 226 4.84 4.44 1.41
CA ALA A 226 6.28 4.68 1.23
C ALA A 226 6.55 5.84 0.25
N PHE A 227 5.80 5.91 -0.86
CA PHE A 227 5.88 7.03 -1.79
C PHE A 227 5.49 8.35 -1.14
N ILE A 228 4.39 8.37 -0.37
CA ILE A 228 3.98 9.55 0.41
C ILE A 228 5.08 9.95 1.39
N HIS A 229 5.69 8.99 2.08
CA HIS A 229 6.78 9.27 3.00
C HIS A 229 7.97 9.91 2.29
N ALA A 230 8.39 9.39 1.14
CA ALA A 230 9.42 9.98 0.29
C ALA A 230 9.07 11.41 -0.16
N CYS A 231 7.82 11.66 -0.56
CA CYS A 231 7.34 13.02 -0.88
C CYS A 231 7.50 13.96 0.32
N MET A 232 7.12 13.49 1.51
CA MET A 232 7.13 14.31 2.72
C MET A 232 8.56 14.57 3.21
N THR A 233 9.43 13.57 3.27
CA THR A 233 10.82 13.75 3.74
C THR A 233 11.60 14.74 2.89
N ARG A 234 11.37 14.76 1.57
CA ARG A 234 11.93 15.76 0.65
C ARG A 234 11.57 17.20 1.00
N ARG A 235 10.43 17.44 1.64
CA ARG A 235 10.02 18.78 2.09
C ARG A 235 10.94 19.37 3.16
N ALA A 236 11.86 18.58 3.72
CA ALA A 236 12.94 19.11 4.54
C ALA A 236 13.71 20.25 3.83
N MET A 237 13.80 20.21 2.50
CA MET A 237 14.48 21.21 1.67
C MET A 237 13.65 22.46 1.37
N VAL A 238 12.31 22.39 1.52
CA VAL A 238 11.39 23.51 1.28
C VAL A 238 11.33 24.42 2.51
N GLU A 239 11.16 25.74 2.37
CA GLU A 239 11.03 26.62 3.55
C GLU A 239 9.79 26.28 4.40
N ARG A 240 9.90 26.35 5.73
CA ARG A 240 8.83 25.94 6.65
C ARG A 240 7.49 26.64 6.39
N LYS A 241 7.52 27.91 5.96
CA LYS A 241 6.32 28.72 5.67
C LYS A 241 5.57 28.25 4.40
N GLU A 242 6.26 27.57 3.49
CA GLU A 242 5.74 27.11 2.20
C GLU A 242 5.30 25.64 2.26
N ARG A 243 5.73 24.90 3.29
CA ARG A 243 5.32 23.51 3.53
C ARG A 243 3.83 23.45 3.84
N LYS A 244 3.04 22.93 2.90
CA LYS A 244 1.65 22.56 3.19
C LYS A 244 1.59 21.41 4.18
N PHE A 245 0.67 21.50 5.11
CA PHE A 245 0.47 20.46 6.10
C PHE A 245 -0.23 19.25 5.48
N CYS A 246 0.11 18.03 5.89
CA CYS A 246 -0.53 16.81 5.44
C CYS A 246 -0.98 15.97 6.64
N TRP A 247 -2.25 15.58 6.64
CA TRP A 247 -2.77 14.56 7.56
C TRP A 247 -2.80 13.21 6.84
N LEU A 248 -2.10 12.21 7.38
CA LEU A 248 -2.12 10.83 6.88
C LEU A 248 -2.86 9.94 7.87
N PHE A 249 -4.03 9.46 7.49
CA PHE A 249 -4.85 8.54 8.26
C PHE A 249 -4.62 7.14 7.70
N LEU A 250 -4.13 6.23 8.55
CA LEU A 250 -3.89 4.85 8.20
C LEU A 250 -4.83 3.98 9.05
N ASP A 251 -5.86 3.45 8.43
CA ASP A 251 -6.64 2.37 9.04
C ASP A 251 -5.81 1.09 9.05
N GLU A 252 -6.01 0.23 10.03
CA GLU A 252 -5.17 -0.96 10.27
C GLU A 252 -3.69 -0.73 9.94
N TYR A 253 -3.07 0.28 10.57
CA TYR A 253 -1.77 0.80 10.12
C TYR A 253 -0.66 -0.25 10.09
N HIS A 254 -0.83 -1.36 10.82
CA HIS A 254 0.10 -2.48 10.84
C HIS A 254 0.17 -3.26 9.52
N GLU A 255 -0.90 -3.22 8.71
CA GLU A 255 -0.91 -3.81 7.37
C GLU A 255 -0.42 -2.83 6.30
N ILE A 256 -0.60 -1.52 6.54
CA ILE A 256 -0.49 -0.44 5.53
C ILE A 256 0.80 0.38 5.66
N ALA A 257 1.27 0.65 6.88
CA ALA A 257 2.39 1.55 7.10
C ALA A 257 3.73 0.85 6.83
N CYS A 258 4.64 1.54 6.15
CA CYS A 258 6.05 1.17 6.14
C CYS A 258 6.70 1.48 7.51
N LYS A 259 7.66 0.66 7.95
CA LYS A 259 8.35 0.87 9.24
C LYS A 259 9.07 2.23 9.28
N SER A 260 9.51 2.75 8.14
CA SER A 260 10.16 4.07 8.04
C SER A 260 9.25 5.23 8.50
N ILE A 261 7.95 5.16 8.20
CA ILE A 261 6.97 6.16 8.69
C ILE A 261 6.86 6.10 10.21
N ILE A 262 6.77 4.89 10.76
CA ILE A 262 6.55 4.67 12.20
C ILE A 262 7.78 5.11 13.01
N SER A 263 8.99 4.78 12.53
CA SER A 263 10.24 5.20 13.17
C SER A 263 10.46 6.71 13.10
N ASN A 264 10.00 7.37 12.03
CA ASN A 264 10.16 8.80 11.81
C ASN A 264 8.97 9.66 12.26
N LEU A 265 8.00 9.12 13.00
CA LEU A 265 6.86 9.89 13.52
C LEU A 265 7.27 11.14 14.31
N THR A 266 8.39 11.10 15.03
CA THR A 266 8.92 12.26 15.77
C THR A 266 9.48 13.35 14.86
N ALA A 267 10.08 12.96 13.73
CA ALA A 267 10.62 13.85 12.72
C ALA A 267 9.53 14.39 11.76
N SER A 268 8.40 13.69 11.63
CA SER A 268 7.29 14.00 10.70
C SER A 268 6.81 15.46 10.77
N ARG A 269 6.80 16.05 11.97
CA ARG A 269 6.44 17.47 12.18
C ARG A 269 7.35 18.44 11.43
N LYS A 270 8.65 18.11 11.28
CA LYS A 270 9.59 18.92 10.51
C LYS A 270 9.15 19.02 9.05
N TRP A 271 8.53 17.98 8.51
CA TRP A 271 8.07 17.90 7.13
C TRP A 271 6.63 18.36 6.92
N GLY A 272 5.93 18.76 7.99
CA GLY A 272 4.51 19.10 7.94
C GLY A 272 3.61 17.88 7.81
N LEU A 273 4.08 16.68 8.17
CA LEU A 273 3.28 15.45 8.20
C LEU A 273 2.72 15.23 9.62
N SER A 274 1.47 14.81 9.71
CA SER A 274 0.89 14.26 10.93
C SER A 274 0.10 13.01 10.63
N CYS A 275 0.41 11.95 11.36
CA CYS A 275 -0.22 10.66 11.17
C CYS A 275 -1.31 10.41 12.22
N VAL A 276 -2.39 9.77 11.80
CA VAL A 276 -3.40 9.16 12.67
C VAL A 276 -3.39 7.68 12.36
N LEU A 277 -2.97 6.88 13.33
CA LEU A 277 -2.80 5.45 13.18
C LEU A 277 -3.94 4.76 13.93
N ALA A 278 -4.70 3.90 13.23
CA ALA A 278 -5.77 3.12 13.83
C ALA A 278 -5.46 1.62 13.77
N VAL A 279 -5.81 0.92 14.85
CA VAL A 279 -5.69 -0.54 14.95
C VAL A 279 -6.80 -1.04 15.88
N GLN A 280 -7.40 -2.19 15.56
CA GLN A 280 -8.42 -2.82 16.41
C GLN A 280 -7.83 -3.48 17.66
N SER A 281 -6.67 -4.10 17.54
CA SER A 281 -6.01 -4.79 18.65
C SER A 281 -4.51 -4.49 18.72
N THR A 282 -4.04 -4.14 19.92
CA THR A 282 -2.60 -3.98 20.17
C THR A 282 -1.83 -5.30 20.08
N SER A 283 -2.51 -6.45 20.17
CA SER A 283 -1.89 -7.76 20.01
C SER A 283 -1.54 -8.10 18.57
N SER A 284 -2.18 -7.46 17.59
CA SER A 284 -1.87 -7.63 16.15
C SER A 284 -0.56 -6.95 15.73
N LEU A 285 -0.02 -6.08 16.59
CA LEU A 285 1.17 -5.30 16.29
C LEU A 285 2.45 -6.09 16.60
N GLU A 286 3.38 -6.09 15.65
CA GLU A 286 4.75 -6.53 15.93
C GLU A 286 5.36 -5.71 17.08
N LYS A 287 6.09 -6.37 17.98
CA LYS A 287 6.61 -5.77 19.22
C LYS A 287 7.37 -4.46 18.99
N ASN A 288 8.24 -4.41 17.98
CA ASN A 288 9.03 -3.22 17.66
C ASN A 288 8.13 -2.07 17.17
N MET A 289 7.25 -2.35 16.21
CA MET A 289 6.31 -1.36 15.69
C MET A 289 5.37 -0.83 16.78
N LYS A 290 4.89 -1.71 17.67
CA LYS A 290 4.09 -1.34 18.82
C LYS A 290 4.84 -0.39 19.75
N ASN A 291 6.04 -0.76 20.18
CA ASN A 291 6.83 0.07 21.08
C ASN A 291 7.12 1.45 20.46
N THR A 292 7.54 1.48 19.19
CA THR A 292 7.85 2.72 18.48
C THR A 292 6.61 3.61 18.34
N SER A 293 5.46 3.05 17.94
CA SER A 293 4.21 3.81 17.82
C SER A 293 3.70 4.30 19.17
N MET A 294 3.74 3.50 20.23
CA MET A 294 3.34 3.93 21.57
C MET A 294 4.20 5.08 22.09
N VAL A 295 5.52 5.06 21.86
CA VAL A 295 6.42 6.13 22.28
C VAL A 295 6.21 7.40 21.44
N ASN A 296 6.08 7.26 20.13
CA ASN A 296 6.10 8.41 19.21
C ASN A 296 4.71 9.06 19.00
N CYS A 297 3.62 8.34 19.28
CA CYS A 297 2.26 8.90 19.23
C CYS A 297 1.97 9.74 20.47
N GLY A 298 2.03 11.06 20.30
CA GLY A 298 1.81 12.02 21.40
C GLY A 298 0.36 12.12 21.89
N ILE A 299 -0.61 11.58 21.16
CA ILE A 299 -2.02 11.50 21.58
C ILE A 299 -2.47 10.05 21.37
N LYS A 300 -3.10 9.49 22.40
CA LYS A 300 -3.70 8.15 22.36
C LYS A 300 -5.19 8.27 22.61
N ILE A 301 -5.99 7.59 21.80
CA ILE A 301 -7.44 7.51 21.91
C ILE A 301 -7.80 6.03 21.94
N VAL A 302 -8.59 5.64 22.93
CA VAL A 302 -8.97 4.25 23.18
C VAL A 302 -10.48 4.15 23.27
N GLY A 303 -11.05 3.23 22.49
CA GLY A 303 -12.46 2.86 22.58
C GLY A 303 -12.67 1.60 23.41
N LEU A 304 -13.59 0.76 22.98
CA LEU A 304 -13.82 -0.56 23.58
C LEU A 304 -12.66 -1.50 23.23
N LEU A 305 -12.12 -2.18 24.25
CA LEU A 305 -11.01 -3.12 24.13
C LEU A 305 -11.34 -4.43 24.86
N ASP A 306 -10.62 -5.49 24.48
CA ASP A 306 -10.58 -6.73 25.23
C ASP A 306 -9.78 -6.56 26.55
N HIS A 307 -9.72 -7.62 27.37
CA HIS A 307 -9.00 -7.56 28.64
C HIS A 307 -7.49 -7.25 28.46
N SER A 308 -6.86 -7.84 27.43
CA SER A 308 -5.43 -7.66 27.18
C SER A 308 -5.10 -6.23 26.74
N GLY A 309 -5.89 -5.68 25.81
CA GLY A 309 -5.78 -4.29 25.37
C GLY A 309 -6.05 -3.30 26.50
N LYS A 310 -7.03 -3.57 27.37
CA LYS A 310 -7.27 -2.72 28.56
C LYS A 310 -6.08 -2.68 29.50
N LEU A 311 -5.46 -3.83 29.79
CA LEU A 311 -4.29 -3.89 30.66
C LEU A 311 -3.14 -3.05 30.09
N GLU A 312 -2.85 -3.20 28.80
CA GLU A 312 -1.81 -2.43 28.11
C GLU A 312 -2.13 -0.94 28.08
N MET A 313 -3.32 -0.57 27.58
CA MET A 313 -3.69 0.83 27.40
C MET A 313 -3.96 1.57 28.71
N SER A 314 -4.28 0.86 29.80
CA SER A 314 -4.42 1.49 31.12
C SER A 314 -3.09 2.10 31.61
N LYS A 315 -1.96 1.45 31.31
CA LYS A 315 -0.62 1.94 31.63
C LYS A 315 -0.25 3.15 30.77
N GLU A 316 -0.50 3.05 29.46
CA GLU A 316 -0.24 4.14 28.51
C GLU A 316 -1.08 5.40 28.81
N LEU A 317 -2.36 5.22 29.15
CA LEU A 317 -3.26 6.30 29.52
C LEU A 317 -3.09 6.76 30.97
N GLN A 318 -2.30 6.06 31.81
CA GLN A 318 -2.18 6.30 33.26
C GLN A 318 -3.55 6.40 33.94
N THR A 319 -4.34 5.36 33.77
CA THR A 319 -5.73 5.24 34.26
C THR A 319 -5.99 3.85 34.84
N SER A 320 -7.15 3.64 35.46
CA SER A 320 -7.55 2.31 35.92
C SER A 320 -8.24 1.49 34.83
N MET A 321 -8.05 0.17 34.82
CA MET A 321 -8.79 -0.74 33.93
C MET A 321 -10.31 -0.62 34.13
N GLN A 322 -10.76 -0.42 35.37
CA GLN A 322 -12.17 -0.19 35.68
C GLN A 322 -12.76 1.04 34.96
N SER A 323 -11.94 2.06 34.67
CA SER A 323 -12.39 3.24 33.91
C SER A 323 -12.60 2.89 32.43
N LEU A 324 -11.75 2.00 31.89
CA LEU A 324 -11.89 1.48 30.52
C LEU A 324 -13.04 0.47 30.40
N ASP A 325 -13.30 -0.34 31.42
CA ASP A 325 -14.42 -1.30 31.45
C ASP A 325 -15.79 -0.62 31.36
N LYS A 326 -15.88 0.62 31.84
CA LYS A 326 -17.12 1.41 31.84
C LYS A 326 -17.37 2.15 30.53
N LEU A 327 -16.45 2.10 29.57
CA LEU A 327 -16.66 2.71 28.26
C LEU A 327 -17.83 2.03 27.56
N GLN A 328 -18.70 2.84 26.96
CA GLN A 328 -19.80 2.38 26.11
C GLN A 328 -19.48 2.63 24.63
N THR A 329 -20.29 2.06 23.74
CA THR A 329 -20.20 2.37 22.30
C THR A 329 -20.26 3.88 22.08
N LEU A 330 -19.38 4.39 21.21
CA LEU A 330 -19.14 5.81 20.94
C LEU A 330 -18.47 6.61 22.07
N GLU A 331 -18.14 5.98 23.20
CA GLU A 331 -17.30 6.59 24.22
C GLU A 331 -15.84 6.18 24.04
N PHE A 332 -14.97 7.16 24.24
CA PHE A 332 -13.55 6.98 24.11
C PHE A 332 -12.85 7.65 25.29
N MET A 333 -11.66 7.17 25.59
CA MET A 333 -10.75 7.85 26.49
C MET A 333 -9.53 8.34 25.73
N ALA A 334 -9.18 9.60 25.92
CA ALA A 334 -8.02 10.21 25.29
C ALA A 334 -7.02 10.70 26.32
N ARG A 335 -5.74 10.66 25.96
CA ARG A 335 -4.68 11.32 26.70
C ARG A 335 -3.63 11.88 25.75
N LYS A 336 -3.15 13.08 26.08
CA LYS A 336 -1.94 13.65 25.48
C LYS A 336 -0.74 13.26 26.34
N ASN A 337 0.27 12.64 25.73
CA ASN A 337 1.47 12.17 26.41
C ASN A 337 2.49 13.30 26.59
N ASP A 338 2.19 14.23 27.50
CA ASP A 338 3.08 15.35 27.85
C ASP A 338 3.34 15.49 29.36
N GLY A 339 2.99 14.45 30.14
CA GLY A 339 3.16 14.40 31.60
C GLY A 339 2.23 15.33 32.40
N ARG A 340 1.46 16.19 31.74
CA ARG A 340 0.58 17.19 32.40
C ARG A 340 -0.89 16.84 32.28
N HIS A 341 -1.28 16.23 31.17
CA HIS A 341 -2.68 15.89 30.93
C HIS A 341 -3.01 14.50 31.46
N THR A 342 -4.08 14.44 32.25
CA THR A 342 -4.73 13.20 32.66
C THR A 342 -5.63 12.68 31.53
N ALA A 343 -5.92 11.39 31.57
CA ALA A 343 -6.87 10.80 30.65
C ALA A 343 -8.28 11.38 30.88
N TYR A 344 -9.00 11.67 29.80
CA TYR A 344 -10.38 12.17 29.87
C TYR A 344 -11.31 11.37 28.96
N LYS A 345 -12.53 11.13 29.44
CA LYS A 345 -13.59 10.46 28.67
C LYS A 345 -14.32 11.49 27.81
N PHE A 346 -14.62 11.13 26.57
CA PHE A 346 -15.48 11.90 25.69
C PHE A 346 -16.37 10.96 24.87
N ARG A 347 -17.50 11.48 24.38
CA ARG A 347 -18.43 10.75 23.52
C ARG A 347 -18.42 11.38 22.12
N VAL A 348 -18.34 10.54 21.10
CA VAL A 348 -18.40 10.97 19.70
C VAL A 348 -19.87 10.94 19.24
N PRO A 349 -20.42 12.05 18.73
CA PRO A 349 -21.78 12.07 18.22
C PRO A 349 -21.87 11.34 16.87
N ILE A 350 -23.00 10.68 16.63
CA ILE A 350 -23.34 10.18 15.29
C ILE A 350 -23.59 11.39 14.38
N LEU A 351 -22.94 11.40 13.22
CA LEU A 351 -23.09 12.50 12.27
C LEU A 351 -24.50 12.49 11.64
N ALA A 352 -25.16 13.64 11.67
CA ALA A 352 -26.47 13.82 11.04
C ALA A 352 -26.39 13.74 9.51
N LYS A 353 -27.48 13.30 8.86
CA LYS A 353 -27.59 13.14 7.39
C LYS A 353 -27.14 14.36 6.59
N ARG A 354 -27.31 15.58 7.11
CA ARG A 354 -26.88 16.84 6.46
C ARG A 354 -25.38 16.94 6.13
N PHE A 355 -24.54 16.09 6.73
CA PHE A 355 -23.09 16.05 6.45
C PHE A 355 -22.73 15.11 5.29
N PHE A 356 -23.71 14.38 4.76
CA PHE A 356 -23.54 13.41 3.69
C PHE A 356 -24.25 13.86 2.41
N LEU A 357 -23.73 13.41 1.27
CA LEU A 357 -24.36 13.61 -0.03
C LEU A 357 -25.70 12.87 -0.09
N SER A 358 -26.62 13.43 -0.89
CA SER A 358 -27.80 12.68 -1.32
C SER A 358 -27.41 11.56 -2.28
N VAL A 359 -28.33 10.60 -2.50
CA VAL A 359 -28.10 9.48 -3.42
C VAL A 359 -27.80 9.95 -4.84
N SER A 360 -28.49 10.98 -5.33
CA SER A 360 -28.26 11.55 -6.67
C SER A 360 -26.89 12.23 -6.78
N GLU A 361 -26.49 12.98 -5.76
CA GLU A 361 -25.16 13.60 -5.71
C GLU A 361 -24.04 12.57 -5.62
N ARG A 362 -24.22 11.50 -4.84
CA ARG A 362 -23.26 10.39 -4.74
C ARG A 362 -23.09 9.66 -6.08
N LYS A 363 -24.19 9.46 -6.81
CA LYS A 363 -24.16 8.88 -8.16
C LYS A 363 -23.43 9.81 -9.14
N SER A 364 -23.79 11.09 -9.17
CA SER A 364 -23.13 12.08 -10.02
C SER A 364 -21.64 12.24 -9.71
N LEU A 365 -21.24 12.15 -8.43
CA LEU A 365 -19.83 12.13 -8.05
C LEU A 365 -19.12 10.88 -8.58
N MET A 366 -19.76 9.71 -8.52
CA MET A 366 -19.18 8.47 -9.03
C MET A 366 -18.99 8.52 -10.55
N ASP A 367 -19.99 9.00 -11.28
CA ASP A 367 -19.91 9.14 -12.74
C ASP A 367 -18.74 10.08 -13.11
N TYR A 368 -18.62 11.22 -12.42
CA TYR A 368 -17.48 12.11 -12.61
C TYR A 368 -16.14 11.42 -12.32
N LEU A 369 -16.04 10.70 -11.20
CA LEU A 369 -14.80 10.02 -10.81
C LEU A 369 -14.35 9.03 -11.89
N VAL A 370 -15.25 8.19 -12.38
CA VAL A 370 -14.89 7.14 -13.35
C VAL A 370 -14.67 7.69 -14.75
N TYR A 371 -15.51 8.60 -15.22
CA TYR A 371 -15.57 8.97 -16.64
C TYR A 371 -14.94 10.33 -16.97
N GLU A 372 -14.83 11.25 -16.00
CA GLU A 372 -14.45 12.65 -16.26
C GLU A 372 -13.19 13.10 -15.50
N SER A 373 -12.87 12.48 -14.36
CA SER A 373 -11.80 12.98 -13.46
C SER A 373 -10.37 12.84 -14.01
N GLY A 374 -10.18 11.97 -15.00
CA GLY A 374 -8.85 11.58 -15.51
C GLY A 374 -8.05 10.65 -14.58
N ILE A 375 -8.57 10.33 -13.38
CA ILE A 375 -7.92 9.41 -12.43
C ILE A 375 -8.02 7.97 -12.92
N TYR A 376 -9.14 7.60 -13.50
CA TYR A 376 -9.41 6.24 -13.96
C TYR A 376 -9.26 6.14 -15.48
N ARG A 377 -8.61 5.07 -15.93
CA ARG A 377 -8.51 4.69 -17.34
C ARG A 377 -8.90 3.24 -17.55
N LYS A 378 -9.21 2.85 -18.79
CA LYS A 378 -9.44 1.45 -19.12
C LYS A 378 -8.20 0.62 -18.73
N ALA A 379 -8.43 -0.47 -18.01
CA ALA A 379 -7.38 -1.33 -17.52
C ALA A 379 -6.75 -2.13 -18.68
N PRO A 380 -5.40 -2.20 -18.77
CA PRO A 380 -4.74 -2.96 -19.83
C PRO A 380 -4.94 -4.47 -19.66
N LEU A 381 -4.99 -4.96 -18.42
CA LEU A 381 -5.36 -6.34 -18.11
C LEU A 381 -6.81 -6.40 -17.65
N SER A 382 -7.68 -7.08 -18.42
CA SER A 382 -9.07 -7.32 -18.05
C SER A 382 -9.18 -8.57 -17.18
N LEU A 383 -9.74 -8.42 -15.97
CA LEU A 383 -10.06 -9.53 -15.06
C LEU A 383 -11.28 -10.34 -15.51
N ARG A 384 -12.04 -9.87 -16.53
CA ARG A 384 -13.27 -10.51 -16.98
C ARG A 384 -13.08 -11.58 -18.06
N ASN A 385 -11.90 -11.69 -18.67
CA ASN A 385 -11.70 -12.50 -19.89
C ASN A 385 -11.07 -13.89 -19.70
N THR A 386 -10.82 -14.37 -18.48
CA THR A 386 -10.06 -15.63 -18.31
C THR A 386 -10.88 -16.88 -18.01
N VAL A 387 -12.22 -16.80 -17.89
CA VAL A 387 -13.04 -17.98 -17.54
C VAL A 387 -14.03 -18.38 -18.66
N SER A 388 -14.40 -17.49 -19.57
CA SER A 388 -15.46 -17.79 -20.55
C SER A 388 -14.98 -18.37 -21.89
N SER A 389 -13.69 -18.26 -22.24
CA SER A 389 -13.21 -18.67 -23.58
C SER A 389 -12.48 -20.02 -23.62
N VAL A 390 -12.40 -20.75 -22.51
CA VAL A 390 -11.70 -22.07 -22.45
C VAL A 390 -12.68 -23.25 -22.29
N LEU A 391 -13.98 -22.97 -22.13
CA LEU A 391 -15.01 -24.01 -21.98
C LEU A 391 -15.92 -24.19 -23.19
N GLU A 392 -15.70 -23.46 -24.29
CA GLU A 392 -16.41 -23.72 -25.55
C GLU A 392 -15.50 -24.50 -26.52
N ASN A 393 -15.83 -25.79 -26.64
CA ASN A 393 -15.31 -26.83 -27.54
C ASN A 393 -14.05 -27.58 -27.10
N PRO A 394 -14.24 -28.86 -26.80
CA PRO A 394 -13.73 -29.87 -27.71
C PRO A 394 -14.89 -30.70 -28.27
N THR A 395 -15.10 -30.60 -29.59
CA THR A 395 -15.81 -31.64 -30.33
C THR A 395 -14.97 -32.91 -30.26
N VAL A 396 -15.34 -33.83 -29.38
CA VAL A 396 -14.87 -35.21 -29.42
C VAL A 396 -16.12 -36.09 -29.48
N ASP A 397 -16.23 -36.79 -30.60
CA ASP A 397 -17.25 -37.78 -30.92
C ASP A 397 -17.11 -38.95 -29.94
N ASP A 398 -18.07 -39.08 -29.02
CA ASP A 398 -18.02 -40.07 -27.94
C ASP A 398 -19.25 -40.98 -28.01
N THR A 399 -19.23 -41.93 -28.96
CA THR A 399 -20.03 -43.15 -28.85
C THR A 399 -19.41 -44.05 -27.78
N PRO A 400 -20.14 -44.43 -26.70
CA PRO A 400 -19.55 -45.20 -25.62
C PRO A 400 -19.30 -46.65 -26.04
N LYS A 401 -18.02 -47.06 -26.06
CA LYS A 401 -17.65 -48.48 -26.10
C LYS A 401 -17.91 -49.12 -24.74
N LYS A 402 -18.73 -50.19 -24.71
CA LYS A 402 -18.94 -51.04 -23.54
C LYS A 402 -17.63 -51.73 -23.13
N VAL A 403 -17.18 -51.51 -21.90
CA VAL A 403 -16.12 -52.29 -21.25
C VAL A 403 -16.76 -53.47 -20.52
N THR A 404 -16.29 -54.69 -20.78
CA THR A 404 -16.71 -55.93 -20.10
C THR A 404 -15.82 -56.25 -18.89
N LYS A 405 -16.35 -57.07 -17.99
CA LYS A 405 -15.92 -57.29 -16.60
C LYS A 405 -14.54 -57.94 -16.36
N ASP A 406 -13.69 -58.08 -17.39
CA ASP A 406 -12.46 -58.88 -17.29
C ASP A 406 -11.17 -58.06 -17.12
N ASP A 407 -11.22 -56.72 -17.09
CA ASP A 407 -10.03 -55.85 -17.07
C ASP A 407 -9.56 -55.41 -15.66
N LEU A 408 -9.97 -56.09 -14.58
CA LEU A 408 -9.74 -55.61 -13.21
C LEU A 408 -9.10 -56.62 -12.25
N PHE A 409 -8.09 -57.40 -12.65
CA PHE A 409 -7.18 -58.05 -11.68
C PHE A 409 -5.76 -58.23 -12.28
N ASP A 410 -4.77 -57.50 -11.73
CA ASP A 410 -3.34 -57.78 -11.92
C ASP A 410 -2.80 -58.41 -10.63
N ASP A 411 -2.29 -59.63 -10.74
CA ASP A 411 -2.15 -60.61 -9.65
C ASP A 411 -0.70 -60.75 -9.14
N ASN A 412 0.13 -59.69 -9.24
CA ASN A 412 1.58 -59.81 -9.02
C ASN A 412 2.23 -58.81 -8.04
N LEU A 413 1.60 -58.56 -6.88
CA LEU A 413 2.28 -57.85 -5.78
C LEU A 413 2.06 -58.58 -4.44
N LYS A 414 3.00 -59.48 -4.08
CA LYS A 414 3.15 -60.03 -2.72
C LYS A 414 4.17 -59.20 -1.91
N PRO A 415 3.91 -58.90 -0.62
CA PRO A 415 4.90 -58.27 0.26
C PRO A 415 5.71 -59.32 1.03
N HIS A 416 7.02 -59.11 1.17
CA HIS A 416 7.87 -59.80 2.13
C HIS A 416 8.07 -58.92 3.37
N PHE A 417 7.70 -59.45 4.54
CA PHE A 417 8.15 -58.98 5.85
C PHE A 417 9.19 -59.97 6.39
N SER A 418 10.34 -59.44 6.79
CA SER A 418 11.24 -59.95 7.82
C SER A 418 11.99 -58.79 8.43
#